data_AF-A0AAD8SQ84-F1
#
_entry.id   AF-A0AAD8SQ84-F1
#
_cell.length_a   1.000
_cell.length_b   1.000
_cell.length_c   1.000
_cell.angle_alpha   90.00
_cell.angle_beta   90.00
_cell.angle_gamma   90.00
#
_symmetry.space_group_name_H-M   'P 1'
#
loop_
_entity.id
_entity.type
_entity.pdbx_description
1 polymer ?
#
loop_
_entity_poly.entity_id
_entity_poly.type
_entity_poly.pdbx_seq_one_letter_code
_entity_poly.pdbx_strand_id
1 'polypeptide(L)'
;MPPRGSTKRRRGRGRGRATEAAAAAAAAVADALLSLPPEILDDILIRVGIRDAVRTSALSRAWRRRWEELSSLDLCFPLPGDDEGARKGLAAVDGVLLRCPGRVQRFCADLDNTYAGRIHDWLRVISRRGVEILSLSFGDGFPALPSSVFSCGRITSLSLCGCSIPPLPAGFVAFPELRILILMNVRLHDSGEYQLEQIIGCADDWYYLASK
;
A
#
# COMPACT_ATOMS: atom_id res chain seq x y z
N MET A 1 1.10 -34.20 65.13
CA MET A 1 0.77 -33.16 64.14
C MET A 1 1.03 -33.73 62.74
N PRO A 2 0.05 -33.74 61.81
CA PRO A 2 0.11 -34.48 60.53
C PRO A 2 0.72 -33.63 59.38
N PRO A 3 0.93 -34.21 58.17
CA PRO A 3 1.93 -33.73 57.20
C PRO A 3 1.34 -32.82 56.10
N ARG A 4 2.20 -32.07 55.40
CA ARG A 4 1.84 -31.35 54.16
C ARG A 4 2.78 -31.73 53.01
N GLY A 5 2.39 -32.77 52.28
CA GLY A 5 2.91 -33.05 50.94
C GLY A 5 2.25 -32.11 49.93
N SER A 6 3.06 -31.30 49.23
CA SER A 6 2.59 -30.39 48.19
C SER A 6 2.48 -31.12 46.85
N THR A 7 1.27 -31.34 46.37
CA THR A 7 0.98 -31.82 45.02
C THR A 7 1.25 -30.72 43.99
N LYS A 8 2.35 -30.87 43.23
CA LYS A 8 2.72 -29.96 42.15
C LYS A 8 1.79 -30.22 40.93
N ARG A 9 0.91 -29.26 40.66
CA ARG A 9 -0.08 -29.24 39.57
C ARG A 9 0.56 -29.50 38.19
N ARG A 10 0.36 -30.69 37.62
CA ARG A 10 0.45 -30.96 36.16
C ARG A 10 -0.82 -30.43 35.47
N ARG A 11 -0.94 -29.11 35.24
CA ARG A 11 -2.10 -28.54 34.51
C ARG A 11 -1.78 -27.84 33.18
N GLY A 12 -0.52 -27.78 32.74
CA GLY A 12 -0.13 -27.08 31.50
C GLY A 12 -0.11 -27.93 30.21
N ARG A 13 0.10 -29.25 30.31
CA ARG A 13 0.46 -30.08 29.13
C ARG A 13 -0.71 -30.45 28.20
N GLY A 14 -1.93 -30.54 28.74
CA GLY A 14 -3.12 -30.88 27.94
C GLY A 14 -3.63 -29.71 27.09
N ARG A 15 -3.53 -28.48 27.60
CA ARG A 15 -4.02 -27.27 26.92
C ARG A 15 -3.16 -26.92 25.69
N GLY A 16 -1.84 -27.10 25.78
CA GLY A 16 -0.92 -26.90 24.66
C GLY A 16 -1.13 -27.88 23.50
N ARG A 17 -1.40 -29.15 23.78
CA ARG A 17 -1.68 -30.16 22.73
C ARG A 17 -2.99 -29.90 22.00
N ALA A 18 -4.03 -29.43 22.71
CA ALA A 18 -5.31 -29.09 22.10
C ALA A 18 -5.19 -27.85 21.18
N THR A 19 -4.43 -26.82 21.60
CA THR A 19 -4.17 -25.65 20.76
C THR A 19 -3.31 -25.98 19.54
N GLU A 20 -2.35 -26.90 19.69
CA GLU A 20 -1.47 -27.34 18.61
C GLU A 20 -2.22 -28.18 17.57
N ALA A 21 -3.10 -29.08 18.00
CA ALA A 21 -3.98 -29.84 17.11
C ALA A 21 -4.96 -28.94 16.34
N ALA A 22 -5.55 -27.94 17.01
CA ALA A 22 -6.43 -26.97 16.36
C ALA A 22 -5.70 -26.10 15.33
N ALA A 23 -4.47 -25.65 15.65
CA ALA A 23 -3.63 -24.89 14.73
C ALA A 23 -3.23 -25.74 13.50
N ALA A 24 -2.89 -27.02 13.70
CA ALA A 24 -2.58 -27.94 12.62
C ALA A 24 -3.80 -28.19 11.70
N ALA A 25 -4.99 -28.31 12.27
CA ALA A 25 -6.22 -28.45 11.49
C ALA A 25 -6.52 -27.17 10.68
N ALA A 26 -6.36 -25.98 11.29
CA ALA A 26 -6.50 -24.70 10.59
C ALA A 26 -5.48 -24.54 9.46
N ALA A 27 -4.22 -24.95 9.68
CA ALA A 27 -3.18 -24.96 8.66
C ALA A 27 -3.54 -25.89 7.50
N ALA A 28 -4.07 -27.08 7.77
CA ALA A 28 -4.49 -28.03 6.72
C ALA A 28 -5.65 -27.48 5.87
N VAL A 29 -6.63 -26.81 6.50
CA VAL A 29 -7.73 -26.13 5.78
C VAL A 29 -7.19 -24.98 4.94
N ALA A 30 -6.27 -24.17 5.48
CA ALA A 30 -5.63 -23.09 4.74
C ALA A 30 -4.81 -23.64 3.56
N ASP A 31 -4.10 -24.74 3.74
CA ASP A 31 -3.32 -25.39 2.67
C ASP A 31 -4.23 -25.92 1.55
N ALA A 32 -5.47 -26.33 1.86
CA ALA A 32 -6.44 -26.71 0.83
C ALA A 32 -6.79 -25.53 -0.10
N LEU A 33 -6.75 -24.27 0.37
CA LEU A 33 -6.95 -23.11 -0.50
C LEU A 33 -5.81 -22.92 -1.52
N LEU A 34 -4.62 -23.46 -1.27
CA LEU A 34 -3.51 -23.43 -2.23
C LEU A 34 -3.75 -24.36 -3.44
N SER A 35 -4.76 -25.23 -3.38
CA SER A 35 -5.19 -26.03 -4.53
C SER A 35 -6.04 -25.25 -5.54
N LEU A 36 -6.48 -24.03 -5.19
CA LEU A 36 -7.16 -23.14 -6.12
C LEU A 36 -6.23 -22.71 -7.25
N PRO A 37 -6.76 -22.42 -8.45
CA PRO A 37 -6.00 -21.77 -9.50
C PRO A 37 -5.28 -20.52 -8.98
N PRO A 38 -4.02 -20.28 -9.36
CA PRO A 38 -3.22 -19.15 -8.86
C PRO A 38 -3.92 -17.80 -9.01
N GLU A 39 -4.69 -17.62 -10.08
CA GLU A 39 -5.42 -16.39 -10.40
C GLU A 39 -6.54 -16.13 -9.39
N ILE A 40 -7.27 -17.18 -8.98
CA ILE A 40 -8.35 -17.07 -7.97
C ILE A 40 -7.75 -16.78 -6.60
N LEU A 41 -6.64 -17.42 -6.27
CA LEU A 41 -5.96 -17.20 -5.00
C LEU A 41 -5.34 -15.80 -4.93
N ASP A 42 -4.75 -15.31 -6.02
CA ASP A 42 -4.28 -13.92 -6.16
C ASP A 42 -5.44 -12.95 -5.93
N ASP A 43 -6.58 -13.17 -6.60
CA ASP A 43 -7.77 -12.33 -6.45
C ASP A 43 -8.27 -12.28 -5.00
N ILE A 44 -8.27 -13.41 -4.30
CA ILE A 44 -8.63 -13.46 -2.87
C ILE A 44 -7.63 -12.63 -2.05
N LEU A 45 -6.33 -12.83 -2.26
CA LEU A 45 -5.28 -12.17 -1.48
C LEU A 45 -5.21 -10.65 -1.74
N ILE A 46 -5.45 -10.23 -2.98
CA ILE A 46 -5.56 -8.82 -3.36
C ILE A 46 -6.76 -8.17 -2.66
N ARG A 47 -7.91 -8.86 -2.59
CA ARG A 47 -9.14 -8.34 -1.96
C ARG A 47 -9.06 -8.22 -0.44
N VAL A 48 -8.35 -9.11 0.24
CA VAL A 48 -8.13 -8.99 1.70
C VAL A 48 -7.08 -7.92 2.04
N GLY A 49 -6.31 -7.46 1.05
CA GLY A 49 -5.31 -6.41 1.21
C GLY A 49 -3.96 -6.93 1.72
N ILE A 50 -2.90 -6.16 1.43
CA ILE A 50 -1.51 -6.62 1.62
C ILE A 50 -1.18 -6.99 3.07
N ARG A 51 -1.76 -6.29 4.06
CA ARG A 51 -1.48 -6.55 5.48
C ARG A 51 -1.94 -7.95 5.88
N ASP A 52 -3.16 -8.30 5.51
CA ASP A 52 -3.73 -9.60 5.86
C ASP A 52 -3.18 -10.70 4.95
N ALA A 53 -2.89 -10.40 3.68
CA ALA A 53 -2.14 -11.29 2.81
C ALA A 53 -0.76 -11.65 3.41
N VAL A 54 0.01 -10.69 3.93
CA VAL A 54 1.28 -10.98 4.62
C VAL A 54 1.04 -11.80 5.89
N ARG A 55 -0.04 -11.56 6.65
CA ARG A 55 -0.37 -12.35 7.86
C ARG A 55 -0.67 -13.82 7.54
N THR A 56 -1.17 -14.14 6.35
CA THR A 56 -1.36 -15.55 5.93
C THR A 56 -0.05 -16.35 5.96
N SER A 57 1.10 -15.69 5.87
CA SER A 57 2.43 -16.33 6.00
C SER A 57 2.63 -17.12 7.29
N ALA A 58 1.82 -16.87 8.32
CA ALA A 58 1.84 -17.60 9.59
C ALA A 58 0.99 -18.88 9.59
N LEU A 59 0.15 -19.12 8.57
CA LEU A 59 -0.76 -20.27 8.50
C LEU A 59 0.00 -21.58 8.31
N SER A 60 0.93 -21.63 7.36
CA SER A 60 1.75 -22.80 7.09
C SER A 60 3.06 -22.43 6.39
N ARG A 61 3.92 -23.43 6.19
CA ARG A 61 5.18 -23.24 5.43
C ARG A 61 4.91 -22.88 3.97
N ALA A 62 3.82 -23.38 3.40
CA ALA A 62 3.45 -23.14 2.00
C ALA A 62 2.94 -21.70 1.82
N TRP A 63 2.25 -21.15 2.81
CA TRP A 63 1.77 -19.77 2.79
C TRP A 63 2.86 -18.71 2.99
N ARG A 64 4.01 -19.07 3.55
CA ARG A 64 5.06 -18.13 4.01
C ARG A 64 5.45 -17.05 3.00
N ARG A 65 5.50 -17.40 1.72
CA ARG A 65 5.93 -16.50 0.63
C ARG A 65 4.85 -16.27 -0.41
N ARG A 66 3.63 -16.74 -0.19
CA ARG A 66 2.60 -16.72 -1.23
C ARG A 66 2.24 -15.30 -1.67
N TRP A 67 2.27 -14.34 -0.74
CA TRP A 67 2.03 -12.93 -1.03
C TRP A 67 3.15 -12.26 -1.86
N GLU A 68 4.36 -12.85 -1.90
CA GLU A 68 5.49 -12.34 -2.70
C GLU A 68 5.24 -12.54 -4.21
N GLU A 69 4.34 -13.46 -4.58
CA GLU A 69 3.99 -13.82 -5.95
C GLU A 69 2.81 -13.02 -6.52
N LEU A 70 2.20 -12.13 -5.73
CA LEU A 70 1.03 -11.36 -6.17
C LEU A 70 1.35 -10.49 -7.39
N SER A 71 0.48 -10.59 -8.40
CA SER A 71 0.57 -9.77 -9.61
C SER A 71 0.24 -8.29 -9.39
N SER A 72 -0.54 -7.99 -8.34
CA SER A 72 -0.98 -6.65 -7.98
C SER A 72 -0.93 -6.40 -6.47
N LEU A 73 -0.65 -5.15 -6.10
CA LEU A 73 -0.53 -4.67 -4.74
C LEU A 73 -1.39 -3.44 -4.52
N ASP A 74 -2.04 -3.43 -3.36
CA ASP A 74 -2.77 -2.30 -2.80
C ASP A 74 -2.12 -1.92 -1.47
N LEU A 75 -1.50 -0.74 -1.45
CA LEU A 75 -0.68 -0.23 -0.36
C LEU A 75 -1.32 1.05 0.20
N CYS A 76 -2.41 0.93 0.96
CA CYS A 76 -3.08 2.07 1.57
C CYS A 76 -2.98 2.06 3.11
N PHE A 77 -2.42 3.16 3.65
CA PHE A 77 -2.20 3.41 5.07
C PHE A 77 -2.58 4.87 5.36
N PRO A 78 -3.48 5.19 6.31
CA PRO A 78 -4.21 4.32 7.25
C PRO A 78 -5.39 3.60 6.60
N LEU A 79 -5.83 2.51 7.24
CA LEU A 79 -7.24 2.15 7.20
C LEU A 79 -7.97 3.05 8.21
N PRO A 80 -9.18 3.56 7.91
CA PRO A 80 -9.91 4.45 8.83
C PRO A 80 -10.01 3.84 10.24
N GLY A 81 -9.47 4.52 11.25
CA GLY A 81 -9.53 4.11 12.66
C GLY A 81 -8.41 3.20 13.20
N ASP A 82 -7.30 3.00 12.47
CA ASP A 82 -6.14 2.20 12.93
C ASP A 82 -4.80 2.90 12.72
N ASP A 83 -4.52 3.95 13.52
CA ASP A 83 -3.30 4.77 13.43
C ASP A 83 -2.02 3.95 13.69
N GLU A 84 -2.05 3.05 14.68
CA GLU A 84 -0.90 2.20 15.01
C GLU A 84 -0.65 1.14 13.92
N GLY A 85 -1.72 0.62 13.30
CA GLY A 85 -1.61 -0.23 12.12
C GLY A 85 -1.07 0.51 10.89
N ALA A 86 -1.43 1.78 10.71
CA ALA A 86 -0.92 2.62 9.63
C ALA A 86 0.60 2.79 9.73
N ARG A 87 1.10 3.15 10.91
CA ARG A 87 2.53 3.35 11.18
C ARG A 87 3.35 2.07 10.95
N LYS A 88 2.84 0.92 11.42
CA LYS A 88 3.47 -0.39 11.18
C LYS A 88 3.43 -0.78 9.71
N GLY A 89 2.35 -0.44 9.01
CA GLY A 89 2.20 -0.64 7.58
C GLY A 89 3.24 0.15 6.79
N LEU A 90 3.39 1.44 7.06
CA LEU A 90 4.41 2.30 6.46
C LEU A 90 5.83 1.78 6.69
N ALA A 91 6.14 1.34 7.90
CA ALA A 91 7.44 0.74 8.22
C ALA A 91 7.72 -0.56 7.42
N ALA A 92 6.67 -1.26 6.95
CA ALA A 92 6.79 -2.49 6.19
C ALA A 92 6.85 -2.27 4.66
N VAL A 93 6.54 -1.07 4.14
CA VAL A 93 6.48 -0.78 2.70
C VAL A 93 7.78 -1.13 1.99
N ASP A 94 8.92 -0.76 2.55
CA ASP A 94 10.24 -1.10 1.99
C ASP A 94 10.38 -2.62 1.79
N GLY A 95 10.00 -3.39 2.80
CA GLY A 95 10.09 -4.85 2.80
C GLY A 95 9.10 -5.51 1.84
N VAL A 96 7.93 -4.88 1.60
CA VAL A 96 6.91 -5.35 0.66
C VAL A 96 7.36 -5.05 -0.78
N LEU A 97 7.75 -3.81 -1.07
CA LEU A 97 8.21 -3.41 -2.41
C LEU A 97 9.46 -4.18 -2.85
N LEU A 98 10.34 -4.56 -1.91
CA LEU A 98 11.53 -5.36 -2.18
C LEU A 98 11.19 -6.82 -2.53
N ARG A 99 10.19 -7.42 -1.88
CA ARG A 99 9.90 -8.85 -2.00
C ARG A 99 8.86 -9.18 -3.07
N CYS A 100 7.88 -8.30 -3.27
CA CYS A 100 6.83 -8.50 -4.25
C CYS A 100 7.05 -7.55 -5.43
N PRO A 101 7.38 -8.06 -6.63
CA PRO A 101 7.59 -7.25 -7.83
C PRO A 101 6.28 -6.83 -8.53
N GLY A 102 5.13 -7.26 -8.00
CA GLY A 102 3.80 -6.97 -8.56
C GLY A 102 3.53 -5.49 -8.81
N ARG A 103 2.55 -5.26 -9.68
CA ARG A 103 2.05 -3.92 -10.02
C ARG A 103 1.50 -3.24 -8.77
N VAL A 104 1.83 -1.98 -8.50
CA VAL A 104 1.21 -1.25 -7.39
C VAL A 104 0.02 -0.50 -7.97
N GLN A 105 -1.21 -0.98 -7.76
CA GLN A 105 -2.40 -0.32 -8.30
C GLN A 105 -2.77 0.94 -7.52
N ARG A 106 -2.74 0.83 -6.19
CA ARG A 106 -3.12 1.91 -5.27
C ARG A 106 -2.04 2.11 -4.22
N PHE A 107 -1.68 3.36 -4.01
CA PHE A 107 -0.75 3.77 -2.96
C PHE A 107 -1.37 4.94 -2.20
N CYS A 108 -1.74 4.70 -0.94
CA CYS A 108 -2.21 5.72 -0.02
C CYS A 108 -1.26 5.79 1.17
N ALA A 109 -0.74 6.98 1.49
CA ALA A 109 0.11 7.16 2.64
C ALA A 109 -0.21 8.49 3.34
N ASP A 110 -0.51 8.41 4.63
CA ASP A 110 -0.46 9.54 5.54
C ASP A 110 0.91 9.57 6.23
N LEU A 111 1.68 10.60 5.93
CA LEU A 111 3.11 10.67 6.20
C LEU A 111 3.36 11.74 7.26
N ASP A 112 3.90 11.29 8.39
CA ASP A 112 4.57 12.17 9.32
C ASP A 112 5.97 12.57 8.78
N ASN A 113 6.65 13.47 9.50
CA ASN A 113 8.01 13.89 9.13
C ASN A 113 9.03 12.73 9.15
N THR A 114 8.72 11.59 9.78
CA THR A 114 9.62 10.43 9.87
C THR A 114 9.78 9.72 8.52
N TYR A 115 8.71 9.65 7.72
CA TYR A 115 8.70 8.94 6.44
C TYR A 115 8.84 9.84 5.21
N ALA A 116 8.89 11.17 5.39
CA ALA A 116 9.05 12.14 4.31
C ALA A 116 10.29 11.91 3.44
N GLY A 117 11.38 11.35 3.98
CA GLY A 117 12.54 10.95 3.17
C GLY A 117 12.30 9.68 2.36
N ARG A 118 11.56 8.70 2.91
CA ARG A 118 11.32 7.40 2.26
C ARG A 118 10.33 7.48 1.11
N ILE A 119 9.41 8.44 1.14
CA ILE A 119 8.47 8.63 0.04
C ILE A 119 9.19 8.87 -1.30
N HIS A 120 10.40 9.43 -1.27
CA HIS A 120 11.20 9.63 -2.48
C HIS A 120 11.61 8.29 -3.11
N ASP A 121 12.04 7.35 -2.28
CA ASP A 121 12.42 6.02 -2.73
C ASP A 121 11.21 5.20 -3.15
N TRP A 122 10.10 5.30 -2.40
CA TRP A 122 8.85 4.64 -2.76
C TRP A 122 8.30 5.15 -4.09
N LEU A 123 8.21 6.47 -4.30
CA LEU A 123 7.75 7.05 -5.56
C LEU A 123 8.62 6.64 -6.75
N ARG A 124 9.94 6.54 -6.56
CA ARG A 124 10.86 6.05 -7.59
C ARG A 124 10.57 4.60 -7.98
N VAL A 125 10.20 3.76 -7.01
CA VAL A 125 9.87 2.35 -7.27
C VAL A 125 8.47 2.21 -7.89
N ILE A 126 7.45 2.83 -7.30
CA ILE A 126 6.05 2.62 -7.71
C ILE A 126 5.70 3.31 -9.03
N SER A 127 6.38 4.41 -9.38
CA SER A 127 6.18 5.08 -10.69
C SER A 127 6.42 4.13 -11.87
N ARG A 128 7.36 3.19 -11.73
CA ARG A 128 7.67 2.16 -12.73
C ARG A 128 6.73 0.95 -12.67
N ARG A 129 5.89 0.86 -11.64
CA ARG A 129 4.96 -0.25 -11.38
C ARG A 129 3.51 0.08 -11.70
N GLY A 130 3.28 1.12 -12.50
CA GLY A 130 1.97 1.41 -13.09
C GLY A 130 0.88 1.77 -12.10
N VAL A 131 1.18 2.66 -11.15
CA VAL A 131 0.21 3.18 -10.18
C VAL A 131 -0.95 3.92 -10.84
N GLU A 132 -2.17 3.63 -10.36
CA GLU A 132 -3.42 4.25 -10.83
C GLU A 132 -3.96 5.25 -9.82
N ILE A 133 -3.94 4.91 -8.54
CA ILE A 133 -4.40 5.79 -7.47
C ILE A 133 -3.23 6.12 -6.56
N LEU A 134 -2.90 7.41 -6.48
CA LEU A 134 -1.86 7.93 -5.61
C LEU A 134 -2.46 8.96 -4.67
N SER A 135 -2.49 8.65 -3.38
CA SER A 135 -2.94 9.56 -2.32
C SER A 135 -1.84 9.77 -1.30
N LEU A 136 -1.34 11.00 -1.19
CA LEU A 136 -0.28 11.36 -0.27
C LEU A 136 -0.76 12.51 0.61
N SER A 137 -0.77 12.27 1.92
CA SER A 137 -1.01 13.27 2.95
C SER A 137 0.27 13.49 3.73
N PHE A 138 0.63 14.74 3.95
CA PHE A 138 1.79 15.13 4.74
C PHE A 138 1.34 16.05 5.86
N GLY A 139 1.97 15.91 7.03
CA GLY A 139 1.83 16.86 8.13
C GLY A 139 2.46 18.23 7.83
N ASP A 140 2.81 18.97 8.87
CA ASP A 140 3.14 20.40 8.81
C ASP A 140 4.47 20.76 8.10
N GLY A 141 5.18 19.77 7.54
CA GLY A 141 6.52 19.93 6.98
C GLY A 141 6.60 20.43 5.54
N PHE A 142 5.51 20.36 4.75
CA PHE A 142 5.49 20.70 3.32
C PHE A 142 6.71 20.19 2.53
N PRO A 143 7.02 18.89 2.58
CA PRO A 143 8.16 18.36 1.86
C PRO A 143 7.98 18.56 0.34
N ALA A 144 9.08 18.81 -0.35
CA ALA A 144 9.10 18.80 -1.81
C ALA A 144 8.92 17.37 -2.30
N LEU A 145 7.91 17.11 -3.12
CA LEU A 145 7.75 15.82 -3.76
C LEU A 145 8.87 15.59 -4.79
N PRO A 146 9.28 14.34 -5.04
CA PRO A 146 10.21 14.03 -6.12
C PRO A 146 9.51 14.14 -7.48
N SER A 147 10.26 14.54 -8.51
CA SER A 147 9.74 14.63 -9.88
C SER A 147 9.28 13.28 -10.45
N SER A 148 9.65 12.16 -9.83
CA SER A 148 9.16 10.82 -10.18
C SER A 148 7.64 10.67 -10.06
N VAL A 149 6.95 11.56 -9.33
CA VAL A 149 5.47 11.59 -9.28
C VAL A 149 4.86 11.77 -10.67
N PHE A 150 5.53 12.53 -11.54
CA PHE A 150 5.10 12.79 -12.92
C PHE A 150 5.42 11.64 -13.89
N SER A 151 6.24 10.67 -13.47
CA SER A 151 6.55 9.47 -14.27
C SER A 151 5.45 8.40 -14.20
N CYS A 152 4.44 8.60 -13.35
CA CYS A 152 3.34 7.67 -13.17
C CYS A 152 2.29 7.81 -14.29
N GLY A 153 2.57 7.26 -15.47
CA GLY A 153 1.74 7.45 -16.67
C GLY A 153 0.35 6.80 -16.67
N ARG A 154 -0.03 6.06 -15.62
CA ARG A 154 -1.34 5.39 -15.50
C ARG A 154 -2.21 5.96 -14.38
N ILE A 155 -1.81 7.10 -13.80
CA ILE A 155 -2.58 7.71 -12.71
C ILE A 155 -3.95 8.13 -13.23
N THR A 156 -4.99 7.63 -12.57
CA THR A 156 -6.39 8.01 -12.74
C THR A 156 -6.88 8.91 -11.61
N SER A 157 -6.29 8.79 -10.42
CA SER A 157 -6.62 9.61 -9.26
C SER A 157 -5.34 10.04 -8.52
N LEU A 158 -5.15 11.35 -8.43
CA LEU A 158 -4.04 11.99 -7.72
C LEU A 158 -4.60 12.86 -6.59
N SER A 159 -4.29 12.51 -5.36
CA SER A 159 -4.65 13.27 -4.17
C SER A 159 -3.37 13.67 -3.42
N LEU A 160 -3.12 14.97 -3.30
CA LEU A 160 -1.95 15.52 -2.63
C LEU A 160 -2.39 16.51 -1.55
N CYS A 161 -1.98 16.27 -0.31
CA CYS A 161 -2.28 17.13 0.83
C CYS A 161 -0.99 17.55 1.56
N GLY A 162 -0.79 18.84 1.82
CA GLY A 162 0.29 19.33 2.69
C GLY A 162 1.70 19.22 2.13
N CYS A 163 1.89 19.30 0.81
CA CYS A 163 3.22 19.15 0.16
C CYS A 163 3.55 20.27 -0.82
N SER A 164 4.79 20.28 -1.30
CA SER A 164 5.22 21.15 -2.39
C SER A 164 5.38 20.35 -3.68
N ILE A 165 4.75 20.80 -4.76
CA ILE A 165 4.86 20.17 -6.08
C ILE A 165 6.20 20.60 -6.71
N PRO A 166 7.06 19.64 -7.14
CA PRO A 166 8.33 19.95 -7.78
C PRO A 166 8.12 20.54 -9.18
N PRO A 167 9.14 21.20 -9.74
CA PRO A 167 9.11 21.64 -11.13
C PRO A 167 8.84 20.47 -12.08
N LEU A 168 8.04 20.75 -13.10
CA LEU A 168 7.70 19.80 -14.15
C LEU A 168 8.97 19.37 -14.91
N PRO A 169 9.16 18.07 -15.17
CA PRO A 169 10.22 17.61 -16.05
C PRO A 169 10.06 18.21 -17.45
N ALA A 170 11.17 18.51 -18.13
CA ALA A 170 11.13 18.96 -19.51
C ALA A 170 10.42 17.92 -20.40
N GLY A 171 9.38 18.35 -21.12
CA GLY A 171 8.57 17.48 -21.98
C GLY A 171 7.45 16.71 -21.28
N PHE A 172 7.16 16.99 -20.00
CA PHE A 172 5.91 16.56 -19.40
C PHE A 172 4.74 17.32 -20.04
N VAL A 173 3.77 16.58 -20.58
CA VAL A 173 2.61 17.15 -21.28
C VAL A 173 1.35 17.08 -20.42
N ALA A 174 1.04 15.90 -19.86
CA ALA A 174 -0.07 15.69 -18.93
C ALA A 174 -0.04 14.27 -18.33
N PHE A 175 -0.91 14.02 -17.34
CA PHE A 175 -1.30 12.66 -16.97
C PHE A 175 -2.45 12.19 -17.89
N PRO A 176 -2.23 11.21 -18.79
CA PRO A 176 -3.19 10.89 -19.85
C PRO A 176 -4.50 10.27 -19.36
N GLU A 177 -4.48 9.63 -18.19
CA GLU A 177 -5.63 8.88 -17.65
C GLU A 177 -6.26 9.59 -16.44
N LEU A 178 -5.79 10.79 -16.08
CA LEU A 178 -6.17 11.47 -14.85
C LEU A 178 -7.62 11.94 -14.92
N ARG A 179 -8.43 11.46 -13.97
CA ARG A 179 -9.85 11.78 -13.83
C ARG A 179 -10.15 12.58 -12.58
N ILE A 180 -9.36 12.34 -11.53
CA ILE A 180 -9.56 12.94 -10.21
C ILE A 180 -8.24 13.59 -9.80
N LEU A 181 -8.29 14.90 -9.56
CA LEU A 181 -7.20 15.67 -8.98
C LEU A 181 -7.71 16.36 -7.72
N ILE A 182 -7.11 16.04 -6.57
CA ILE A 182 -7.41 16.66 -5.29
C ILE A 182 -6.11 17.27 -4.76
N LEU A 183 -6.11 18.59 -4.61
CA LEU A 183 -4.99 19.34 -4.05
C LEU A 183 -5.47 20.10 -2.82
N MET A 184 -4.88 19.80 -1.66
CA MET A 184 -5.22 20.45 -0.40
C MET A 184 -3.96 21.00 0.25
N ASN A 185 -3.92 22.30 0.51
CA ASN A 185 -2.76 22.93 1.17
C ASN A 185 -1.43 22.59 0.46
N VAL A 186 -1.40 22.76 -0.87
CA VAL A 186 -0.24 22.44 -1.71
C VAL A 186 0.48 23.71 -2.11
N ARG A 187 1.81 23.70 -2.04
CA ARG A 187 2.66 24.78 -2.55
C ARG A 187 3.06 24.48 -3.99
N LEU A 188 2.89 25.46 -4.86
CA LEU A 188 3.36 25.41 -6.24
C LEU A 188 4.64 26.25 -6.36
N HIS A 189 5.46 25.93 -7.35
CA HIS A 189 6.65 26.73 -7.65
C HIS A 189 6.24 28.08 -8.28
N ASP A 190 7.17 29.03 -8.39
CA ASP A 190 7.01 30.23 -9.23
C ASP A 190 6.61 29.76 -10.63
N SER A 191 5.48 30.25 -11.17
CA SER A 191 4.73 29.73 -12.35
C SER A 191 3.79 28.53 -12.10
N GLY A 192 3.29 28.38 -10.87
CA GLY A 192 2.37 27.31 -10.46
C GLY A 192 1.09 27.17 -11.29
N GLU A 193 0.57 28.26 -11.86
CA GLU A 193 -0.59 28.24 -12.75
C GLU A 193 -0.33 27.39 -14.00
N TYR A 194 0.80 27.61 -14.68
CA TYR A 194 1.24 26.79 -15.81
C TYR A 194 1.51 25.34 -15.38
N GLN A 195 1.98 25.11 -14.15
CA GLN A 195 2.17 23.76 -13.66
C GLN A 195 0.87 23.00 -13.53
N LEU A 196 -0.16 23.65 -12.96
CA LEU A 196 -1.50 23.08 -12.86
C LEU A 196 -2.13 22.87 -14.24
N GLU A 197 -1.99 23.82 -15.15
CA GLU A 197 -2.48 23.69 -16.53
C GLU A 197 -1.88 22.48 -17.24
N GLN A 198 -0.59 22.20 -17.10
CA GLN A 198 0.02 21.00 -17.69
C GLN A 198 -0.42 19.71 -16.98
N ILE A 199 -0.63 19.74 -15.65
CA ILE A 199 -1.13 18.57 -14.91
C ILE A 199 -2.58 18.24 -15.33
N ILE A 200 -3.41 19.26 -15.56
CA ILE A 200 -4.83 19.16 -15.90
C ILE A 200 -5.06 19.10 -17.42
N GLY A 201 -4.08 19.49 -18.23
CA GLY A 201 -4.15 19.71 -19.69
C GLY A 201 -4.57 18.51 -20.53
N CYS A 202 -4.81 17.37 -19.89
CA CYS A 202 -5.57 16.26 -20.47
C CYS A 202 -7.07 16.59 -20.69
N ALA A 203 -7.56 17.74 -20.23
CA ALA A 203 -8.97 18.13 -20.32
C ALA A 203 -9.38 18.83 -21.63
N ASP A 204 -8.45 19.16 -22.53
CA ASP A 204 -8.76 19.93 -23.75
C ASP A 204 -9.50 19.12 -24.84
N ASP A 205 -9.58 17.79 -24.73
CA ASP A 205 -10.37 16.97 -25.67
C ASP A 205 -11.90 17.04 -25.43
N TRP A 206 -12.37 17.71 -24.37
CA TRP A 206 -13.81 17.94 -24.17
C TRP A 206 -14.36 19.09 -25.02
N TYR A 207 -13.52 20.06 -25.42
CA TYR A 207 -13.97 21.20 -26.22
C TYR A 207 -14.23 20.86 -27.70
N TYR A 208 -13.67 19.77 -28.24
CA TYR A 208 -13.90 19.35 -29.62
C TYR A 208 -15.12 18.45 -29.82
N LEU A 209 -15.65 17.84 -28.76
CA LEU A 209 -16.84 16.98 -28.83
C LEU A 209 -18.16 17.71 -28.53
N ALA A 210 -18.11 19.00 -28.15
CA ALA A 210 -19.29 19.84 -27.94
C ALA A 210 -19.60 20.78 -29.13
N SER A 211 -18.86 20.69 -30.25
CA SER A 211 -19.09 21.48 -31.48
C SER A 211 -19.38 20.63 -32.72
N LYS A 212 -20.10 19.50 -32.56
CA LYS A 212 -20.83 18.87 -33.66
C LYS A 212 -22.25 18.50 -33.25
#